data_AF-A0A6G1MM51-F1
#
_entry.id   AF-A0A6G1MM51-F1
#
_cell.length_a   1.000
_cell.length_b   1.000
_cell.length_c   1.000
_cell.angle_alpha   90.00
_cell.angle_beta   90.00
_cell.angle_gamma   90.00
#
_symmetry.space_group_name_H-M   'P 1'
#
loop_
_entity.id
_entity.type
_entity.pdbx_description
1 polymer ?
#
loop_
_entity_poly.entity_id
_entity_poly.type
_entity_poly.pdbx_seq_one_letter_code
_entity_poly.pdbx_strand_id
1 'polypeptide(L)'
;MSPAYRTFGPTIALSIWIWVVGSITSIDAKLAERMDLSRKPAIIIEDIKFASYRVLDVNPGVNGSFEIVSYKDVYGMMVDVEVGTPPQEVTLRLSGGSSTWIPRDINFGAPGGFNTSQRCRRVCSLIDSYGGYIQNRSVTWEKVRGLLKPEEHVSLSHPIDSYEGQYLSDTFFWGDQSEKSPSQAYPYTIDDFLFLAADEFNSTGELGLGLLDFTGELGGFGGKEFLRRIVERYSTSGSLVMGFSVYYDAYDTNSSEITFSTIDINKYQLPMVTYTWPPQRLVTGGGIMTASVGFSMNGTLKTVLNNQPTIISLGQPTIGLPAQLLNTILKSVNAVESKVKDGLWSIECGKIKDVDLSLDIRFEGLNITLTAEDFMVKVPKPSNVVQEEGEGEENEDCRIFLESSEQNDDYGVATVYLGIPFLRKAYVWTDYQNNQTSIAKSKQRVTNSTLVPISSAGIFYTFGDQRYGSPDEEVRPLFGPSDYGPISTISDFSFDKPSMKMIIGATIAGAAVLTAVGVLVLVVLLGGRPEVPQVPPVPELGGAERCELNADHGWSEVVGSEGGKFQGSDDGEN
;
A
#
# COMPACT_ATOMS: atom_id res chain seq x y z
N MET A 1 63.97 -56.79 -26.82
CA MET A 1 63.89 -56.18 -25.47
C MET A 1 62.56 -55.45 -25.37
N SER A 2 61.86 -55.66 -24.26
CA SER A 2 60.41 -55.44 -24.04
C SER A 2 59.97 -53.95 -24.08
N PRO A 3 58.72 -53.63 -24.46
CA PRO A 3 58.15 -52.31 -24.21
C PRO A 3 57.55 -52.24 -22.80
N ALA A 4 57.89 -51.18 -22.07
CA ALA A 4 57.37 -50.89 -20.74
C ALA A 4 55.95 -50.31 -20.83
N TYR A 5 54.97 -51.01 -20.24
CA TYR A 5 53.62 -50.50 -20.02
C TYR A 5 53.64 -49.53 -18.82
N ARG A 6 53.31 -48.25 -19.05
CA ARG A 6 52.95 -47.30 -17.99
C ARG A 6 51.49 -47.51 -17.61
N THR A 7 51.24 -48.04 -16.42
CA THR A 7 49.91 -48.08 -15.80
C THR A 7 49.53 -46.69 -15.30
N PHE A 8 48.41 -46.15 -15.79
CA PHE A 8 47.77 -44.96 -15.23
C PHE A 8 47.21 -45.29 -13.84
N GLY A 9 47.59 -44.50 -12.84
CA GLY A 9 47.24 -44.70 -11.44
C GLY A 9 45.79 -44.31 -11.09
N PRO A 10 45.32 -44.75 -9.89
CA PRO A 10 43.93 -44.65 -9.43
C PRO A 10 43.44 -43.23 -9.09
N THR A 11 44.25 -42.20 -9.32
CA THR A 11 43.94 -40.80 -8.96
C THR A 11 42.81 -40.20 -9.80
N ILE A 12 42.67 -40.61 -11.06
CA ILE A 12 41.63 -40.05 -11.95
C ILE A 12 40.23 -40.57 -11.55
N ALA A 13 40.13 -41.81 -11.09
CA ALA A 13 38.85 -42.39 -10.67
C ALA A 13 38.27 -41.70 -9.41
N LEU A 14 39.14 -41.26 -8.49
CA LEU A 14 38.73 -40.54 -7.29
C LEU A 14 38.20 -39.13 -7.61
N SER A 15 38.82 -38.43 -8.56
CA SER A 15 38.39 -37.10 -9.00
C SER A 15 37.02 -37.13 -9.68
N ILE A 16 36.74 -38.17 -10.48
CA ILE A 16 35.44 -38.35 -11.13
C ILE A 16 34.35 -38.66 -10.10
N TRP A 17 34.65 -39.47 -9.08
CA TRP A 17 33.71 -39.79 -8.01
C TRP A 17 33.32 -38.56 -7.17
N ILE A 18 34.30 -37.70 -6.83
CA ILE A 18 34.05 -36.44 -6.10
C ILE A 18 33.17 -35.50 -6.93
N TRP A 19 33.39 -35.43 -8.24
CA TRP A 19 32.59 -34.58 -9.14
C TRP A 19 31.14 -35.08 -9.29
N VAL A 20 30.93 -36.40 -9.39
CA VAL A 20 29.59 -36.98 -9.51
C VAL A 20 28.80 -36.86 -8.21
N VAL A 21 29.41 -37.12 -7.05
CA VAL A 21 28.74 -36.98 -5.75
C VAL A 21 28.42 -35.51 -5.45
N GLY A 22 29.32 -34.58 -5.75
CA GLY A 22 29.05 -33.14 -5.63
C GLY A 22 27.95 -32.63 -6.57
N SER A 23 27.77 -33.27 -7.73
CA SER A 23 26.70 -32.93 -8.67
C SER A 23 25.32 -33.43 -8.18
N ILE A 24 25.27 -34.59 -7.53
CA ILE A 24 24.02 -35.16 -7.00
C ILE A 24 23.53 -34.35 -5.79
N THR A 25 24.42 -33.96 -4.86
CA THR A 25 24.04 -33.11 -3.71
C THR A 25 23.63 -31.70 -4.13
N SER A 26 24.17 -31.17 -5.23
CA SER A 26 23.72 -29.90 -5.81
C SER A 26 22.31 -29.97 -6.42
N ILE A 27 21.90 -31.12 -6.94
CA ILE A 27 20.56 -31.32 -7.51
C ILE A 27 19.52 -31.40 -6.40
N ASP A 28 19.81 -32.10 -5.29
CA ASP A 28 18.91 -32.17 -4.13
C ASP A 28 18.73 -30.80 -3.45
N ALA A 29 19.79 -29.98 -3.38
CA ALA A 29 19.66 -28.61 -2.87
C ALA A 29 18.76 -27.74 -3.77
N LYS A 30 18.91 -27.83 -5.09
CA LYS A 30 18.01 -27.16 -6.06
C LYS A 30 16.59 -27.72 -6.07
N LEU A 31 16.41 -29.00 -5.74
CA LEU A 31 15.09 -29.62 -5.64
C LEU A 31 14.40 -29.21 -4.34
N ALA A 32 15.12 -29.11 -3.22
CA ALA A 32 14.63 -28.57 -1.96
C ALA A 32 14.25 -27.07 -2.09
N GLU A 33 15.07 -26.28 -2.78
CA GLU A 33 14.77 -24.88 -3.11
C GLU A 33 13.52 -24.76 -4.01
N ARG A 34 13.31 -25.70 -4.94
CA ARG A 34 12.08 -25.81 -5.74
C ARG A 34 10.86 -26.29 -4.96
N MET A 35 11.03 -27.06 -3.89
CA MET A 35 9.92 -27.49 -3.04
C MET A 35 9.50 -26.40 -2.05
N ASP A 36 10.42 -25.53 -1.63
CA ASP A 36 10.11 -24.37 -0.78
C ASP A 36 9.41 -23.24 -1.57
N LEU A 37 9.69 -23.13 -2.87
CA LEU A 37 8.93 -22.29 -3.82
C LEU A 37 7.43 -22.63 -3.95
N SER A 38 6.96 -23.73 -3.33
CA SER A 38 5.53 -24.05 -3.25
C SER A 38 4.78 -23.24 -2.19
N ARG A 39 5.50 -22.66 -1.21
CA ARG A 39 4.97 -21.61 -0.34
C ARG A 39 5.16 -20.29 -1.06
N LYS A 40 4.26 -19.98 -1.98
CA LYS A 40 4.21 -18.64 -2.54
C LYS A 40 4.01 -17.66 -1.37
N PRO A 41 4.95 -16.73 -1.13
CA PRO A 41 4.73 -15.72 -0.12
C PRO A 41 3.47 -14.97 -0.51
N ALA A 42 2.53 -14.89 0.43
CA ALA A 42 1.39 -14.00 0.26
C ALA A 42 1.93 -12.59 0.03
N ILE A 43 1.24 -11.83 -0.80
CA ILE A 43 1.69 -10.49 -1.15
C ILE A 43 1.09 -9.55 -0.12
N ILE A 44 1.92 -8.85 0.63
CA ILE A 44 1.48 -8.06 1.78
C ILE A 44 2.10 -6.66 1.70
N ILE A 45 1.32 -5.65 2.06
CA ILE A 45 1.81 -4.34 2.48
C ILE A 45 1.70 -4.31 4.00
N GLU A 46 2.85 -4.27 4.67
CA GLU A 46 2.98 -4.25 6.13
C GLU A 46 3.35 -2.84 6.62
N ASP A 47 3.51 -2.68 7.93
CA ASP A 47 3.91 -1.42 8.57
C ASP A 47 3.07 -0.20 8.19
N ILE A 48 1.78 -0.42 7.94
CA ILE A 48 0.83 0.66 7.67
C ILE A 48 0.62 1.43 8.97
N LYS A 49 0.83 2.74 8.94
CA LYS A 49 0.80 3.60 10.12
C LYS A 49 -0.35 4.58 10.05
N PHE A 50 -1.01 4.81 11.17
CA PHE A 50 -1.91 5.96 11.27
C PHE A 50 -1.11 7.19 11.64
N ALA A 51 -1.11 8.18 10.77
CA ALA A 51 -0.34 9.40 10.95
C ALA A 51 -1.15 10.61 10.50
N SER A 52 -0.75 11.78 11.00
CA SER A 52 -1.21 13.05 10.45
C SER A 52 -0.46 13.37 9.16
N TYR A 53 -1.16 14.01 8.24
CA TYR A 53 -0.58 14.62 7.07
C TYR A 53 -1.13 16.03 6.84
N ARG A 54 -0.32 16.85 6.17
CA ARG A 54 -0.67 18.25 5.91
C ARG A 54 -1.45 18.36 4.61
N VAL A 55 -2.55 19.10 4.68
CA VAL A 55 -3.31 19.57 3.53
C VAL A 55 -3.18 21.09 3.48
N LEU A 56 -2.85 21.61 2.30
CA LEU A 56 -2.80 23.03 2.02
C LEU A 56 -4.21 23.60 1.96
N ASP A 57 -4.50 24.54 2.86
CA ASP A 57 -5.72 25.33 2.87
C ASP A 57 -5.40 26.74 2.37
N VAL A 58 -5.86 27.05 1.15
CA VAL A 58 -5.63 28.34 0.51
C VAL A 58 -6.86 29.20 0.70
N ASN A 59 -6.80 30.13 1.65
CA ASN A 59 -7.85 31.11 1.85
C ASN A 59 -7.61 32.31 0.92
N PRO A 60 -8.49 32.57 -0.07
CA PRO A 60 -8.33 33.69 -0.97
C PRO A 60 -8.37 35.00 -0.17
N GLY A 61 -7.38 35.87 -0.39
CA GLY A 61 -7.31 37.16 0.29
C GLY A 61 -8.50 38.04 -0.09
N VAL A 62 -9.18 38.62 0.91
CA VAL A 62 -10.26 39.58 0.68
C VAL A 62 -9.65 40.89 0.17
N ASN A 63 -10.20 41.47 -0.90
CA ASN A 63 -9.81 42.78 -1.46
C ASN A 63 -8.35 42.92 -1.95
N GLY A 64 -7.78 41.87 -2.56
CA GLY A 64 -6.43 41.95 -3.14
C GLY A 64 -5.30 41.89 -2.11
N SER A 65 -5.60 41.49 -0.88
CA SER A 65 -4.61 41.06 0.11
C SER A 65 -3.95 39.75 -0.33
N PHE A 66 -2.73 39.50 0.18
CA PHE A 66 -2.01 38.24 -0.08
C PHE A 66 -2.86 37.04 0.36
N GLU A 67 -2.86 35.97 -0.44
CA GLU A 67 -3.42 34.69 -0.05
C GLU A 67 -2.76 34.22 1.25
N ILE A 68 -3.57 33.89 2.26
CA ILE A 68 -3.10 33.27 3.48
C ILE A 68 -3.09 31.76 3.23
N VAL A 69 -1.91 31.17 3.29
CA VAL A 69 -1.77 29.71 3.28
C VAL A 69 -1.72 29.22 4.69
N SER A 70 -2.73 28.42 5.04
CA SER A 70 -2.73 27.58 6.23
C SER A 70 -2.47 26.14 5.83
N TYR A 71 -1.97 25.36 6.79
CA TYR A 71 -1.99 23.90 6.69
C TYR A 71 -3.02 23.39 7.67
N LYS A 72 -3.83 22.44 7.19
CA LYS A 72 -4.74 21.64 7.99
C LYS A 72 -4.09 20.27 8.20
N ASP A 73 -3.97 19.85 9.45
CA ASP A 73 -3.58 18.48 9.75
C ASP A 73 -4.80 17.57 9.58
N VAL A 74 -4.69 16.64 8.64
CA VAL A 74 -5.64 15.55 8.37
C VAL A 74 -4.97 14.25 8.81
N TYR A 75 -5.73 13.17 8.95
CA TYR A 75 -5.19 11.86 9.36
C TYR A 75 -5.54 10.80 8.32
N GLY A 76 -4.71 9.77 8.25
CA GLY A 76 -4.92 8.65 7.33
C GLY A 76 -4.05 7.46 7.68
N MET A 77 -4.27 6.36 6.99
CA MET A 77 -3.33 5.24 6.98
C MET A 77 -2.27 5.52 5.92
N MET A 78 -1.01 5.50 6.32
CA MET A 78 0.14 5.84 5.50
C MET A 78 0.99 4.59 5.27
N VAL A 79 1.56 4.49 4.07
CA VAL A 79 2.46 3.41 3.66
C VAL A 79 3.71 4.01 3.02
N ASP A 80 4.87 3.50 3.41
CA ASP A 80 6.15 3.83 2.80
C ASP A 80 6.41 2.86 1.63
N VAL A 81 6.60 3.39 0.43
CA VAL A 81 6.82 2.63 -0.82
C VAL A 81 7.92 3.30 -1.63
N GLU A 82 8.37 2.64 -2.71
CA GLU A 82 9.37 3.22 -3.58
C GLU A 82 8.99 3.11 -5.06
N VAL A 83 9.36 4.13 -5.84
CA VAL A 83 9.01 4.22 -7.26
C VAL A 83 10.21 4.64 -8.11
N GLY A 84 10.41 3.95 -9.23
CA GLY A 84 11.44 4.22 -10.22
C GLY A 84 12.75 3.47 -10.03
N THR A 85 13.65 3.60 -11.01
CA THR A 85 14.98 2.96 -10.97
C THR A 85 16.09 4.01 -11.20
N PRO A 86 16.91 4.39 -10.21
CA PRO A 86 16.94 3.84 -8.86
C PRO A 86 15.65 4.16 -8.07
N PRO A 87 15.30 3.32 -7.09
CA PRO A 87 14.13 3.53 -6.24
C PRO A 87 14.13 4.89 -5.53
N GLN A 88 12.97 5.53 -5.49
CA GLN A 88 12.73 6.81 -4.81
C GLN A 88 11.66 6.61 -3.75
N GLU A 89 11.99 6.89 -2.50
CA GLU A 89 11.09 6.73 -1.36
C GLU A 89 9.95 7.75 -1.41
N VAL A 90 8.73 7.26 -1.24
CA VAL A 90 7.52 8.07 -1.13
C VAL A 90 6.60 7.46 -0.08
N THR A 91 6.01 8.32 0.75
CA THR A 91 4.99 7.93 1.72
C THR A 91 3.62 8.29 1.15
N LEU A 92 2.78 7.30 0.92
CA LEU A 92 1.45 7.47 0.34
C LEU A 92 0.37 7.21 1.37
N ARG A 93 -0.73 7.96 1.29
CA ARG A 93 -1.96 7.66 2.01
C ARG A 93 -2.70 6.51 1.32
N LEU A 94 -3.10 5.51 2.07
CA LEU A 94 -3.98 4.45 1.58
C LEU A 94 -5.37 5.02 1.33
N SER A 95 -5.86 4.79 0.12
CA SER A 95 -7.14 5.34 -0.31
C SER A 95 -7.99 4.24 -0.93
N GLY A 96 -9.29 4.26 -0.61
CA GLY A 96 -10.28 3.52 -1.39
C GLY A 96 -10.48 4.14 -2.77
N GLY A 97 -9.93 5.32 -3.05
CA GLY A 97 -10.07 6.04 -4.31
C GLY A 97 -9.61 5.27 -5.54
N SER A 98 -10.02 5.80 -6.70
CA SER A 98 -9.81 5.15 -7.99
C SER A 98 -8.36 5.15 -8.37
N SER A 99 -7.55 6.19 -8.16
CA SER A 99 -6.22 6.28 -8.76
C SER A 99 -5.11 6.47 -7.73
N THR A 100 -3.99 5.78 -7.94
CA THR A 100 -2.73 6.12 -7.27
C THR A 100 -2.15 7.36 -7.92
N TRP A 101 -1.74 8.32 -7.10
CA TRP A 101 -1.03 9.49 -7.55
C TRP A 101 0.12 9.84 -6.61
N ILE A 102 1.18 10.42 -7.17
CA ILE A 102 2.41 10.73 -6.46
C ILE A 102 2.80 12.17 -6.81
N PRO A 103 3.10 13.02 -5.82
CA PRO A 103 3.75 14.31 -6.02
C PRO A 103 4.93 14.22 -7.01
N ARG A 104 4.89 14.97 -8.11
CA ARG A 104 6.04 15.09 -9.01
C ARG A 104 6.96 16.19 -8.48
N ASP A 105 8.21 15.84 -8.21
CA ASP A 105 9.21 16.84 -7.84
C ASP A 105 9.84 17.45 -9.10
N ILE A 106 9.32 18.62 -9.46
CA ILE A 106 9.74 19.41 -10.63
C ILE A 106 10.96 20.31 -10.36
N ASN A 107 11.53 20.31 -9.15
CA ASN A 107 12.59 21.25 -8.77
C ASN A 107 13.97 20.95 -9.40
N PHE A 108 14.13 19.83 -10.10
CA PHE A 108 15.33 19.55 -10.87
C PHE A 108 15.21 20.02 -12.33
N GLY A 109 15.27 21.35 -12.52
CA GLY A 109 15.80 21.94 -13.75
C GLY A 109 14.81 22.31 -14.86
N ALA A 110 13.58 22.75 -14.54
CA ALA A 110 12.71 23.35 -15.56
C ALA A 110 13.40 24.57 -16.23
N PRO A 111 13.76 24.54 -17.52
CA PRO A 111 14.57 25.59 -18.16
C PRO A 111 13.79 26.88 -18.48
N GLY A 112 12.61 27.09 -17.92
CA GLY A 112 11.74 28.19 -18.35
C GLY A 112 10.72 28.59 -17.28
N GLY A 113 11.04 29.67 -16.57
CA GLY A 113 10.08 30.73 -16.24
C GLY A 113 8.87 30.43 -15.35
N PHE A 114 8.65 29.19 -14.88
CA PHE A 114 7.71 28.98 -13.78
C PHE A 114 8.21 29.77 -12.58
N ASN A 115 7.37 30.66 -12.04
CA ASN A 115 7.71 31.52 -10.93
C ASN A 115 7.85 30.66 -9.65
N THR A 116 9.02 30.02 -9.52
CA THR A 116 9.46 29.02 -8.54
C THR A 116 9.56 29.56 -7.12
N SER A 117 9.13 30.78 -6.82
CA SER A 117 9.37 31.37 -5.48
C SER A 117 8.24 31.15 -4.47
N GLN A 118 6.97 31.13 -4.89
CA GLN A 118 5.84 31.01 -3.94
C GLN A 118 5.15 29.65 -3.94
N ARG A 119 4.89 29.05 -5.11
CA ARG A 119 4.21 27.75 -5.19
C ARG A 119 5.14 26.60 -4.75
N CYS A 120 6.39 26.68 -5.17
CA CYS A 120 7.47 25.77 -4.75
C CYS A 120 7.62 25.76 -3.22
N ARG A 121 7.69 26.92 -2.54
CA ARG A 121 7.78 26.96 -1.06
C ARG A 121 6.63 26.25 -0.33
N ARG A 122 5.41 26.33 -0.87
CA ARG A 122 4.22 25.70 -0.27
C ARG A 122 4.28 24.17 -0.40
N VAL A 123 4.56 23.71 -1.61
CA VAL A 123 4.49 22.30 -2.01
C VAL A 123 5.76 21.52 -1.65
N CYS A 124 6.94 22.16 -1.62
CA CYS A 124 8.20 21.56 -1.19
C CYS A 124 8.09 20.95 0.20
N SER A 125 7.39 21.61 1.13
CA SER A 125 7.26 21.07 2.48
C SER A 125 6.54 19.71 2.53
N LEU A 126 5.62 19.46 1.59
CA LEU A 126 4.95 18.16 1.44
C LEU A 126 5.90 17.14 0.83
N ILE A 127 6.62 17.50 -0.24
CA ILE A 127 7.63 16.63 -0.87
C ILE A 127 8.76 16.29 0.11
N ASP A 128 9.23 17.25 0.88
CA ASP A 128 10.29 17.06 1.89
C ASP A 128 9.82 16.14 3.01
N SER A 129 8.51 16.13 3.32
CA SER A 129 7.93 15.32 4.41
C SER A 129 7.52 13.92 3.97
N TYR A 130 7.04 13.76 2.73
CA TYR A 130 6.42 12.52 2.24
C TYR A 130 7.07 11.96 0.97
N GLY A 131 8.17 12.56 0.52
CA GLY A 131 8.83 12.19 -0.73
C GLY A 131 8.08 12.72 -1.97
N GLY A 132 8.75 12.59 -3.11
CA GLY A 132 8.20 12.94 -4.41
C GLY A 132 8.92 12.18 -5.52
N TYR A 133 8.25 12.05 -6.66
CA TYR A 133 8.77 11.33 -7.81
C TYR A 133 9.53 12.28 -8.74
N ILE A 134 10.83 12.03 -8.92
CA ILE A 134 11.69 12.74 -9.86
C ILE A 134 11.83 11.89 -11.12
N GLN A 135 10.98 12.17 -12.11
CA GLN A 135 10.92 11.42 -13.38
C GLN A 135 12.29 11.22 -14.04
N ASN A 136 13.10 12.29 -14.14
CA ASN A 136 14.40 12.23 -14.82
C ASN A 136 15.47 11.41 -14.07
N ARG A 137 15.22 11.01 -12.82
CA ARG A 137 16.13 10.12 -12.09
C ARG A 137 15.86 8.65 -12.39
N SER A 138 14.63 8.29 -12.75
CA SER A 138 14.31 6.92 -13.11
C SER A 138 14.82 6.59 -14.52
N VAL A 139 15.29 5.36 -14.74
CA VAL A 139 15.67 4.82 -16.05
C VAL A 139 14.61 3.86 -16.62
N THR A 140 13.63 3.50 -15.80
CA THR A 140 12.54 2.57 -16.13
C THR A 140 11.21 3.27 -16.39
N TRP A 141 11.16 4.59 -16.25
CA TRP A 141 9.92 5.31 -16.49
C TRP A 141 9.55 5.34 -17.96
N GLU A 142 8.25 5.18 -18.22
CA GLU A 142 7.67 5.30 -19.54
C GLU A 142 6.42 6.18 -19.50
N LYS A 143 6.26 7.03 -20.52
CA LYS A 143 5.00 7.72 -20.72
C LYS A 143 3.99 6.73 -21.29
N VAL A 144 2.87 6.53 -20.60
CA VAL A 144 1.88 5.55 -21.04
C VAL A 144 1.11 6.09 -22.25
N ARG A 145 1.39 5.53 -23.43
CA ARG A 145 0.75 5.95 -24.68
C ARG A 145 -0.63 5.30 -24.81
N GLY A 146 -1.68 6.12 -24.99
CA GLY A 146 -3.02 5.65 -25.35
C GLY A 146 -4.06 5.64 -24.22
N LEU A 147 -3.67 5.99 -22.98
CA LEU A 147 -4.59 6.06 -21.85
C LEU A 147 -5.16 7.47 -21.66
N LEU A 148 -5.90 7.96 -22.65
CA LEU A 148 -6.27 9.38 -22.90
C LEU A 148 -5.23 10.08 -23.76
N LYS A 149 -5.64 11.18 -24.43
CA LYS A 149 -4.69 11.98 -25.19
C LYS A 149 -3.60 12.40 -24.20
N PRO A 150 -2.30 12.13 -24.46
CA PRO A 150 -1.19 12.41 -23.54
C PRO A 150 -0.99 13.90 -23.18
N GLU A 151 -1.89 14.76 -23.65
CA GLU A 151 -1.97 16.21 -23.49
C GLU A 151 -3.13 16.63 -22.57
N GLU A 152 -4.06 15.73 -22.23
CA GLU A 152 -5.17 16.01 -21.32
C GLU A 152 -4.68 15.83 -19.88
N HIS A 153 -4.42 16.96 -19.21
CA HIS A 153 -4.18 17.03 -17.78
C HIS A 153 -5.43 16.53 -17.04
N VAL A 154 -5.24 15.57 -16.13
CA VAL A 154 -6.33 15.07 -15.27
C VAL A 154 -6.31 15.89 -14.01
N SER A 155 -7.33 16.72 -13.82
CA SER A 155 -7.57 17.47 -12.58
C SER A 155 -8.66 16.76 -11.79
N LEU A 156 -8.34 16.28 -10.60
CA LEU A 156 -9.29 15.74 -9.65
C LEU A 156 -9.32 16.66 -8.43
N SER A 157 -10.50 17.13 -8.06
CA SER A 157 -10.72 17.98 -6.91
C SER A 157 -11.76 17.32 -6.02
N HIS A 158 -11.32 16.77 -4.90
CA HIS A 158 -12.15 16.37 -3.77
C HIS A 158 -12.16 17.49 -2.72
N PRO A 159 -13.10 17.51 -1.77
CA PRO A 159 -13.14 18.51 -0.70
C PRO A 159 -11.85 18.59 0.14
N ILE A 160 -11.10 17.49 0.19
CA ILE A 160 -9.86 17.36 0.97
C ILE A 160 -8.64 17.48 0.07
N ASP A 161 -8.65 16.80 -1.08
CA ASP A 161 -7.47 16.63 -1.92
C ASP A 161 -7.77 17.12 -3.35
N SER A 162 -6.94 18.04 -3.86
CA SER A 162 -6.93 18.40 -5.27
C SER A 162 -5.56 18.09 -5.85
N TYR A 163 -5.55 17.45 -7.02
CA TYR A 163 -4.32 17.18 -7.75
C TYR A 163 -4.54 17.21 -9.25
N GLU A 164 -3.51 17.62 -9.97
CA GLU A 164 -3.45 17.65 -11.42
C GLU A 164 -2.11 17.12 -11.90
N GLY A 165 -2.11 16.28 -12.94
CA GLY A 165 -0.86 15.73 -13.47
C GLY A 165 -1.02 14.86 -14.70
N GLN A 166 0.00 14.02 -14.93
CA GLN A 166 0.09 13.13 -16.09
C GLN A 166 0.30 11.69 -15.64
N TYR A 167 -0.36 10.74 -16.32
CA TYR A 167 -0.13 9.32 -16.08
C TYR A 167 1.23 8.86 -16.59
N LEU A 168 1.97 8.19 -15.72
CA LEU A 168 3.26 7.56 -15.98
C LEU A 168 3.20 6.08 -15.61
N SER A 169 4.10 5.30 -16.20
CA SER A 169 4.39 3.94 -15.76
C SER A 169 5.83 3.87 -15.30
N ASP A 170 6.08 3.20 -14.17
CA ASP A 170 7.44 2.95 -13.70
C ASP A 170 7.47 1.70 -12.81
N THR A 171 8.64 1.34 -12.28
CA THR A 171 8.75 0.23 -11.33
C THR A 171 8.30 0.65 -9.93
N PHE A 172 7.39 -0.10 -9.32
CA PHE A 172 6.90 0.09 -7.95
C PHE A 172 7.44 -1.01 -7.05
N PHE A 173 7.91 -0.63 -5.87
CA PHE A 173 8.53 -1.51 -4.88
C PHE A 173 7.87 -1.33 -3.52
N TRP A 174 7.67 -2.42 -2.78
CA TRP A 174 7.17 -2.39 -1.40
C TRP A 174 7.58 -3.64 -0.62
N GLY A 175 7.30 -3.61 0.69
CA GLY A 175 7.61 -4.67 1.65
C GLY A 175 8.75 -4.30 2.60
N ASP A 176 9.00 -5.18 3.57
CA ASP A 176 9.91 -4.89 4.69
C ASP A 176 11.33 -4.54 4.20
N GLN A 177 11.75 -3.32 4.53
CA GLN A 177 13.09 -2.84 4.24
C GLN A 177 14.16 -3.48 5.14
N SER A 178 13.78 -4.01 6.31
CA SER A 178 14.69 -4.61 7.27
C SER A 178 15.30 -5.93 6.74
N GLU A 179 14.62 -6.59 5.82
CA GLU A 179 15.12 -7.74 5.07
C GLU A 179 16.00 -7.36 3.86
N LYS A 180 16.24 -6.07 3.60
CA LYS A 180 17.19 -5.62 2.57
C LYS A 180 18.61 -6.01 2.95
N SER A 181 19.03 -7.19 2.54
CA SER A 181 20.45 -7.39 2.25
C SER A 181 20.84 -6.39 1.14
N PRO A 182 21.97 -5.67 1.22
CA PRO A 182 22.40 -4.65 0.24
C PRO A 182 22.52 -5.13 -1.23
N SER A 183 22.29 -6.43 -1.47
CA SER A 183 22.36 -7.10 -2.77
C SER A 183 21.04 -7.76 -3.21
N GLN A 184 19.97 -7.63 -2.42
CA GLN A 184 18.71 -8.32 -2.64
C GLN A 184 17.63 -7.31 -3.03
N ALA A 185 16.92 -7.59 -4.13
CA ALA A 185 15.78 -6.79 -4.56
C ALA A 185 14.66 -6.83 -3.51
N TYR A 186 13.78 -5.83 -3.51
CA TYR A 186 12.57 -5.81 -2.68
C TYR A 186 11.81 -7.12 -2.80
N PRO A 187 11.14 -7.57 -1.71
CA PRO A 187 10.35 -8.79 -1.76
C PRO A 187 9.25 -8.69 -2.83
N TYR A 188 8.74 -7.48 -3.10
CA TYR A 188 7.71 -7.25 -4.11
C TYR A 188 8.04 -6.10 -5.06
N THR A 189 7.84 -6.34 -6.36
CA THR A 189 8.05 -5.39 -7.46
C THR A 189 6.98 -5.51 -8.55
N ILE A 190 6.58 -4.37 -9.12
CA ILE A 190 5.75 -4.30 -10.34
C ILE A 190 6.48 -3.39 -11.33
N ASP A 191 6.93 -3.95 -12.46
CA ASP A 191 7.81 -3.26 -13.41
C ASP A 191 7.08 -2.17 -14.24
N ASP A 192 5.75 -2.23 -14.32
CA ASP A 192 4.89 -1.36 -15.12
C ASP A 192 3.71 -0.78 -14.31
N PHE A 193 4.00 -0.29 -13.11
CA PHE A 193 3.03 0.32 -12.23
C PHE A 193 2.56 1.67 -12.78
N LEU A 194 1.26 1.76 -13.05
CA LEU A 194 0.60 2.97 -13.53
C LEU A 194 0.21 3.88 -12.36
N PHE A 195 0.63 5.13 -12.41
CA PHE A 195 0.24 6.16 -11.44
C PHE A 195 0.17 7.55 -12.10
N LEU A 196 -0.53 8.48 -11.46
CA LEU A 196 -0.54 9.89 -11.87
C LEU A 196 0.60 10.63 -11.16
N ALA A 197 1.54 11.19 -11.92
CA ALA A 197 2.57 12.08 -11.38
C ALA A 197 2.01 13.51 -11.32
N ALA A 198 1.70 13.99 -10.13
CA ALA A 198 0.98 15.23 -9.88
C ALA A 198 1.91 16.45 -9.91
N ASP A 199 1.61 17.38 -10.81
CA ASP A 199 2.27 18.68 -10.93
C ASP A 199 1.69 19.74 -10.01
N GLU A 200 0.37 19.69 -9.85
CA GLU A 200 -0.36 20.54 -8.93
C GLU A 200 -0.99 19.63 -7.89
N PHE A 201 -0.81 19.92 -6.62
CA PHE A 201 -1.44 19.17 -5.54
C PHE A 201 -1.49 20.01 -4.27
N ASN A 202 -2.44 19.69 -3.38
CA ASN A 202 -2.58 20.32 -2.07
C ASN A 202 -2.34 19.36 -0.88
N SER A 203 -2.05 18.09 -1.11
CA SER A 203 -1.89 17.09 -0.05
C SER A 203 -0.81 16.05 -0.34
N THR A 204 -0.73 15.01 0.49
CA THR A 204 0.19 13.89 0.27
C THR A 204 -0.35 12.92 -0.79
N GLY A 205 0.55 12.24 -1.50
CA GLY A 205 0.17 11.26 -2.52
C GLY A 205 -0.69 10.12 -1.98
N GLU A 206 -1.37 9.42 -2.87
CA GLU A 206 -2.27 8.32 -2.50
C GLU A 206 -1.91 7.02 -3.20
N LEU A 207 -2.01 5.91 -2.46
CA LEU A 207 -2.08 4.57 -3.02
C LEU A 207 -3.55 4.19 -3.12
N GLY A 208 -4.12 4.36 -4.31
CA GLY A 208 -5.52 4.06 -4.61
C GLY A 208 -5.71 2.56 -4.84
N LEU A 209 -6.61 1.94 -4.09
CA LEU A 209 -6.94 0.51 -4.21
C LEU A 209 -8.15 0.24 -5.10
N GLY A 210 -8.72 1.27 -5.72
CA GLY A 210 -9.73 1.14 -6.77
C GLY A 210 -11.11 0.74 -6.28
N LEU A 211 -11.42 0.98 -5.00
CA LEU A 211 -12.75 0.72 -4.44
C LEU A 211 -13.72 1.68 -5.10
N LEU A 212 -13.52 2.97 -4.91
CA LEU A 212 -14.38 4.04 -5.41
C LEU A 212 -13.94 4.42 -6.83
N ASP A 213 -14.82 4.24 -7.82
CA ASP A 213 -14.58 4.67 -9.21
C ASP A 213 -15.18 6.07 -9.43
N PHE A 214 -14.47 7.10 -8.97
CA PHE A 214 -14.89 8.50 -9.14
C PHE A 214 -14.72 8.98 -10.59
N THR A 215 -13.81 8.33 -11.32
CA THR A 215 -13.40 8.74 -12.65
C THR A 215 -14.26 8.07 -13.70
N GLY A 216 -15.58 8.08 -13.61
CA GLY A 216 -16.48 7.39 -14.57
C GLY A 216 -16.18 7.68 -16.06
N GLU A 217 -15.37 8.70 -16.34
CA GLU A 217 -14.82 9.11 -17.63
C GLU A 217 -13.54 8.37 -18.08
N LEU A 218 -12.76 7.75 -17.18
CA LEU A 218 -11.48 7.11 -17.47
C LEU A 218 -11.56 5.60 -17.65
N GLY A 219 -12.75 5.01 -17.79
CA GLY A 219 -12.89 3.62 -18.25
C GLY A 219 -12.18 2.56 -17.39
N GLY A 220 -12.00 2.80 -16.09
CA GLY A 220 -11.37 1.85 -15.17
C GLY A 220 -9.85 1.97 -15.03
N PHE A 221 -9.23 3.07 -15.47
CA PHE A 221 -7.85 3.39 -15.10
C PHE A 221 -7.75 3.80 -13.64
N GLY A 222 -6.93 3.09 -12.85
CA GLY A 222 -6.85 3.27 -11.40
C GLY A 222 -6.40 2.04 -10.60
N GLY A 223 -6.61 1.96 -9.29
CA GLY A 223 -6.24 0.90 -8.36
C GLY A 223 -6.73 -0.50 -8.69
N LYS A 224 -7.75 -0.66 -9.54
CA LYS A 224 -8.07 -1.97 -10.14
C LYS A 224 -6.93 -2.47 -11.04
N GLU A 225 -6.25 -1.56 -11.74
CA GLU A 225 -5.05 -1.84 -12.51
C GLU A 225 -3.91 -2.29 -11.59
N PHE A 226 -3.70 -1.62 -10.44
CA PHE A 226 -2.70 -2.05 -9.46
C PHE A 226 -2.95 -3.50 -9.01
N LEU A 227 -4.19 -3.83 -8.64
CA LEU A 227 -4.56 -5.20 -8.27
C LEU A 227 -4.43 -6.20 -9.43
N ARG A 228 -4.80 -5.78 -10.66
CA ARG A 228 -4.62 -6.59 -11.87
C ARG A 228 -3.16 -6.92 -12.09
N ARG A 229 -2.25 -5.95 -11.94
CA ARG A 229 -0.79 -6.15 -12.09
C ARG A 229 -0.22 -7.06 -11.01
N ILE A 230 -0.69 -6.94 -9.77
CA ILE A 230 -0.35 -7.89 -8.70
C ILE A 230 -0.75 -9.31 -9.12
N VAL A 231 -2.01 -9.50 -9.54
CA VAL A 231 -2.48 -10.81 -9.98
C VAL A 231 -1.68 -11.32 -11.18
N GLU A 232 -1.43 -10.51 -12.21
CA GLU A 232 -0.68 -10.94 -13.40
C GLU A 232 0.77 -11.30 -13.10
N ARG A 233 1.44 -10.54 -12.25
CA ARG A 233 2.84 -10.77 -11.91
C ARG A 233 3.03 -12.01 -11.04
N TYR A 234 2.15 -12.22 -10.08
CA TYR A 234 2.34 -13.24 -9.04
C TYR A 234 1.46 -14.48 -9.19
N SER A 235 0.48 -14.45 -10.10
CA SER A 235 -0.35 -15.61 -10.43
C SER A 235 0.33 -16.50 -11.47
N THR A 236 1.20 -17.42 -11.02
CA THR A 236 1.82 -18.40 -11.95
C THR A 236 0.84 -19.45 -12.50
N SER A 237 -0.39 -19.52 -11.98
CA SER A 237 -1.40 -20.55 -12.29
C SER A 237 -2.77 -19.98 -12.67
N GLY A 238 -2.92 -18.66 -12.79
CA GLY A 238 -4.21 -18.02 -13.09
C GLY A 238 -5.25 -18.12 -11.97
N SER A 239 -4.85 -18.47 -10.75
CA SER A 239 -5.77 -18.80 -9.65
C SER A 239 -5.91 -17.73 -8.57
N LEU A 240 -5.12 -16.65 -8.61
CA LEU A 240 -5.24 -15.54 -7.67
C LEU A 240 -6.47 -14.68 -8.01
N VAL A 241 -7.27 -14.38 -6.99
CA VAL A 241 -8.43 -13.47 -7.09
C VAL A 241 -7.95 -12.03 -7.07
N MET A 242 -8.55 -11.18 -7.92
CA MET A 242 -8.42 -9.72 -7.81
C MET A 242 -9.19 -9.22 -6.57
N GLY A 243 -8.52 -9.29 -5.42
CA GLY A 243 -9.08 -8.88 -4.15
C GLY A 243 -8.00 -8.69 -3.10
N PHE A 244 -8.37 -8.06 -2.00
CA PHE A 244 -7.46 -7.81 -0.89
C PHE A 244 -8.23 -7.83 0.43
N SER A 245 -7.52 -8.17 1.51
CA SER A 245 -8.00 -8.02 2.87
C SER A 245 -7.33 -6.84 3.55
N VAL A 246 -8.06 -6.19 4.45
CA VAL A 246 -7.61 -5.05 5.25
C VAL A 246 -7.71 -5.43 6.71
N TYR A 247 -6.59 -5.30 7.41
CA TYR A 247 -6.49 -5.42 8.86
C TYR A 247 -5.81 -4.17 9.40
N TYR A 248 -6.58 -3.32 10.08
CA TYR A 248 -6.02 -2.22 10.84
C TYR A 248 -5.97 -2.62 12.31
N ASP A 249 -4.79 -2.52 12.91
CA ASP A 249 -4.58 -2.89 14.32
C ASP A 249 -5.01 -1.74 15.25
N ALA A 250 -4.54 -1.72 16.50
CA ALA A 250 -4.77 -0.63 17.43
C ALA A 250 -3.97 0.63 17.04
N TYR A 251 -4.40 1.80 17.53
CA TYR A 251 -3.74 3.09 17.22
C TYR A 251 -2.28 3.15 17.70
N ASP A 252 -1.94 2.39 18.74
CA ASP A 252 -0.62 2.36 19.37
C ASP A 252 0.34 1.31 18.78
N THR A 253 -0.06 0.65 17.69
CA THR A 253 0.69 -0.44 17.07
C THR A 253 0.86 -0.23 15.55
N ASN A 254 2.08 -0.43 15.04
CA ASN A 254 2.39 -0.37 13.60
C ASN A 254 2.25 -1.74 12.93
N SER A 255 1.17 -2.48 13.23
CA SER A 255 0.94 -3.85 12.73
C SER A 255 -0.26 -3.95 11.78
N SER A 256 -0.67 -2.80 11.23
CA SER A 256 -1.72 -2.79 10.22
C SER A 256 -1.16 -3.29 8.88
N GLU A 257 -1.97 -4.04 8.14
CA GLU A 257 -1.55 -4.65 6.89
C GLU A 257 -2.69 -4.73 5.86
N ILE A 258 -2.29 -4.87 4.60
CA ILE A 258 -3.16 -5.25 3.50
C ILE A 258 -2.55 -6.48 2.84
N THR A 259 -3.34 -7.57 2.70
CA THR A 259 -2.88 -8.79 2.02
C THR A 259 -3.67 -8.98 0.73
N PHE A 260 -2.99 -9.32 -0.36
CA PHE A 260 -3.61 -9.47 -1.68
C PHE A 260 -3.91 -10.93 -2.00
N SER A 261 -5.12 -11.19 -2.51
CA SER A 261 -5.60 -12.53 -2.89
C SER A 261 -5.64 -13.55 -1.75
N THR A 262 -5.45 -13.11 -0.51
CA THR A 262 -5.37 -13.95 0.70
C THR A 262 -6.19 -13.38 1.84
N ILE A 263 -6.56 -14.25 2.78
CA ILE A 263 -7.15 -13.90 4.06
C ILE A 263 -6.28 -14.46 5.19
N ASP A 264 -6.04 -13.67 6.21
CA ASP A 264 -5.42 -14.11 7.46
C ASP A 264 -6.48 -14.58 8.45
N ILE A 265 -6.58 -15.89 8.62
CA ILE A 265 -7.60 -16.50 9.49
C ILE A 265 -7.35 -16.26 10.99
N ASN A 266 -6.15 -15.82 11.38
CA ASN A 266 -5.84 -15.50 12.77
C ASN A 266 -6.31 -14.10 13.17
N LYS A 267 -6.60 -13.22 12.21
CA LYS A 267 -6.87 -11.79 12.44
C LYS A 267 -8.34 -11.42 12.56
N TYR A 268 -9.25 -12.39 12.44
CA TYR A 268 -10.68 -12.15 12.64
C TYR A 268 -11.38 -13.25 13.45
N GLN A 269 -12.59 -12.93 13.91
CA GLN A 269 -13.52 -13.85 14.57
C GLN A 269 -14.73 -14.09 13.69
N LEU A 270 -15.28 -15.30 13.75
CA LEU A 270 -16.57 -15.60 13.13
C LEU A 270 -17.72 -14.90 13.88
N PRO A 271 -18.87 -14.69 13.23
CA PRO A 271 -19.13 -14.94 11.81
C PRO A 271 -18.47 -13.90 10.89
N MET A 272 -18.16 -14.32 9.67
CA MET A 272 -17.87 -13.39 8.56
C MET A 272 -19.11 -13.32 7.66
N VAL A 273 -19.57 -12.10 7.39
CA VAL A 273 -20.75 -11.84 6.56
C VAL A 273 -20.32 -11.28 5.21
N THR A 274 -20.87 -11.82 4.13
CA THR A 274 -20.51 -11.44 2.76
C THR A 274 -21.67 -10.76 2.06
N TYR A 275 -21.41 -9.60 1.50
CA TYR A 275 -22.32 -8.80 0.70
C TYR A 275 -21.90 -8.88 -0.76
N THR A 276 -22.86 -9.13 -1.65
CA THR A 276 -22.64 -9.06 -3.09
C THR A 276 -23.08 -7.69 -3.58
N TRP A 277 -22.22 -7.01 -4.33
CA TRP A 277 -22.52 -5.70 -4.91
C TRP A 277 -23.38 -5.89 -6.16
N PRO A 278 -24.32 -4.98 -6.43
CA PRO A 278 -24.99 -4.97 -7.72
C PRO A 278 -23.93 -4.74 -8.82
N PRO A 279 -24.04 -5.40 -9.99
CA PRO A 279 -23.10 -5.26 -11.10
C PRO A 279 -23.13 -3.87 -11.78
N GLN A 280 -23.67 -2.84 -11.12
CA GLN A 280 -23.89 -1.52 -11.70
C GLN A 280 -22.65 -0.63 -11.60
N ARG A 281 -22.35 0.05 -12.71
CA ARG A 281 -21.29 1.08 -12.86
C ARG A 281 -21.49 2.34 -12.00
N LEU A 282 -22.64 2.48 -11.33
CA LEU A 282 -23.03 3.68 -10.59
C LEU A 282 -22.79 3.58 -9.09
N VAL A 283 -22.43 2.41 -8.58
CA VAL A 283 -22.09 2.25 -7.17
C VAL A 283 -20.57 2.22 -7.07
N THR A 284 -20.00 3.38 -6.72
CA THR A 284 -18.61 3.52 -6.30
C THR A 284 -18.31 2.46 -5.23
N GLY A 285 -17.22 1.70 -5.47
CA GLY A 285 -17.08 0.32 -5.05
C GLY A 285 -16.55 0.06 -3.64
N GLY A 286 -16.71 -1.20 -3.29
CA GLY A 286 -16.90 -1.69 -1.92
C GLY A 286 -18.37 -2.06 -1.65
N GLY A 287 -19.29 -1.58 -2.49
CA GLY A 287 -20.71 -1.89 -2.47
C GLY A 287 -21.47 -1.17 -1.35
N ILE A 288 -22.67 -0.70 -1.68
CA ILE A 288 -23.59 -0.17 -0.67
C ILE A 288 -24.19 -1.35 0.09
N MET A 289 -23.93 -1.37 1.39
CA MET A 289 -24.52 -2.30 2.34
C MET A 289 -25.65 -1.61 3.09
N THR A 290 -26.44 -2.41 3.81
CA THR A 290 -27.47 -1.89 4.70
C THR A 290 -27.06 -2.22 6.13
N ALA A 291 -26.98 -1.21 7.00
CA ALA A 291 -26.66 -1.39 8.41
C ALA A 291 -27.65 -0.62 9.29
N SER A 292 -27.87 -1.11 10.51
CA SER A 292 -28.47 -0.31 11.58
C SER A 292 -27.35 0.30 12.42
N VAL A 293 -27.40 1.61 12.62
CA VAL A 293 -26.42 2.34 13.45
C VAL A 293 -27.12 2.85 14.70
N GLY A 294 -26.62 2.44 15.85
CA GLY A 294 -27.16 2.80 17.16
C GLY A 294 -26.11 3.44 18.05
N PHE A 295 -26.51 4.43 18.83
CA PHE A 295 -25.67 5.03 19.86
C PHE A 295 -26.27 4.73 21.24
N SER A 296 -25.45 4.24 22.15
CA SER A 296 -25.81 4.01 23.55
C SER A 296 -24.85 4.73 24.50
N MET A 297 -25.37 5.17 25.64
CA MET A 297 -24.60 5.83 26.69
C MET A 297 -25.06 5.38 28.06
N ASN A 298 -24.13 5.08 28.96
CA ASN A 298 -24.43 4.52 30.28
C ASN A 298 -25.28 3.25 30.18
N GLY A 299 -24.93 2.35 29.25
CA GLY A 299 -25.68 1.14 28.90
C GLY A 299 -27.10 1.38 28.33
N THR A 300 -27.52 2.64 28.13
CA THR A 300 -28.86 2.98 27.65
C THR A 300 -28.82 3.40 26.19
N LEU A 301 -29.52 2.65 25.33
CA LEU A 301 -29.70 2.98 23.92
C LEU A 301 -30.43 4.33 23.77
N LYS A 302 -29.80 5.29 23.09
CA LYS A 302 -30.35 6.64 22.91
C LYS A 302 -31.04 6.80 21.56
N THR A 303 -30.38 6.35 20.50
CA THR A 303 -30.84 6.50 19.13
C THR A 303 -30.47 5.26 18.33
N VAL A 304 -31.36 4.81 17.44
CA VAL A 304 -31.07 3.80 16.43
C VAL A 304 -31.64 4.24 15.10
N LEU A 305 -30.81 4.22 14.08
CA LEU A 305 -31.19 4.39 12.69
C LEU A 305 -31.11 3.01 12.02
N ASN A 306 -32.24 2.50 11.55
CA ASN A 306 -32.29 1.20 10.88
C ASN A 306 -32.13 1.37 9.37
N ASN A 307 -31.63 0.33 8.72
CA ASN A 307 -31.56 0.21 7.27
C ASN A 307 -30.86 1.39 6.57
N GLN A 308 -29.76 1.85 7.13
CA GLN A 308 -28.96 2.94 6.57
C GLN A 308 -28.08 2.44 5.42
N PRO A 309 -28.15 3.04 4.23
CA PRO A 309 -27.17 2.83 3.18
C PRO A 309 -25.76 3.15 3.70
N THR A 310 -24.91 2.13 3.73
CA THR A 310 -23.62 2.17 4.40
C THR A 310 -22.52 1.72 3.46
N ILE A 311 -21.40 2.45 3.44
CA ILE A 311 -20.20 2.06 2.68
C ILE A 311 -18.99 1.97 3.62
N ILE A 312 -17.94 1.27 3.17
CA ILE A 312 -16.63 1.25 3.82
C ILE A 312 -15.69 2.17 3.04
N SER A 313 -14.97 3.05 3.74
CA SER A 313 -13.97 3.93 3.14
C SER A 313 -12.60 3.71 3.80
N LEU A 314 -11.65 3.10 3.06
CA LEU A 314 -10.36 2.67 3.62
C LEU A 314 -9.44 3.80 4.07
N GLY A 315 -9.57 4.97 3.42
CA GLY A 315 -8.71 6.13 3.66
C GLY A 315 -9.36 7.23 4.48
N GLN A 316 -10.65 7.09 4.84
CA GLN A 316 -11.36 8.12 5.59
C GLN A 316 -10.97 8.05 7.07
N PRO A 317 -10.45 9.13 7.68
CA PRO A 317 -10.05 9.12 9.09
C PRO A 317 -11.22 8.98 10.06
N THR A 318 -12.43 9.23 9.60
CA THR A 318 -13.64 9.47 10.38
C THR A 318 -14.75 8.50 10.02
N ILE A 319 -15.72 8.36 10.90
CA ILE A 319 -17.01 7.74 10.58
C ILE A 319 -18.01 8.85 10.26
N GLY A 320 -18.64 8.76 9.09
CA GLY A 320 -19.71 9.65 8.67
C GLY A 320 -21.05 9.17 9.19
N LEU A 321 -21.76 10.01 9.92
CA LEU A 321 -23.07 9.72 10.50
C LEU A 321 -24.10 10.77 10.07
N PRO A 322 -25.40 10.40 9.98
CA PRO A 322 -26.46 11.38 9.80
C PRO A 322 -26.41 12.47 10.87
N ALA A 323 -26.61 13.74 10.48
CA ALA A 323 -26.35 14.89 11.34
C ALA A 323 -27.09 14.82 12.70
N GLN A 324 -28.31 14.26 12.70
CA GLN A 324 -29.08 14.06 13.93
C GLN A 324 -28.36 13.16 14.95
N LEU A 325 -27.78 12.04 14.49
CA LEU A 325 -27.07 11.10 15.34
C LEU A 325 -25.75 11.71 15.84
N LEU A 326 -24.98 12.31 14.93
CA LEU A 326 -23.73 13.00 15.26
C LEU A 326 -23.95 14.08 16.32
N ASN A 327 -24.88 15.00 16.09
CA ASN A 327 -25.16 16.11 17.02
C ASN A 327 -25.59 15.59 18.41
N THR A 328 -26.30 14.46 18.46
CA THR A 328 -26.69 13.82 19.71
C THR A 328 -25.46 13.29 20.45
N ILE A 329 -24.53 12.64 19.76
CA ILE A 329 -23.27 12.13 20.33
C ILE A 329 -22.42 13.30 20.84
N LEU A 330 -22.14 14.29 19.98
CA LEU A 330 -21.29 15.44 20.30
C LEU A 330 -21.81 16.20 21.53
N LYS A 331 -23.11 16.45 21.59
CA LYS A 331 -23.74 17.09 22.75
C LYS A 331 -23.65 16.24 24.02
N SER A 332 -23.74 14.92 23.90
CA SER A 332 -23.70 14.00 25.05
C SER A 332 -22.32 13.97 25.72
N VAL A 333 -21.26 14.20 24.95
CA VAL A 333 -19.87 14.18 25.45
C VAL A 333 -19.30 15.58 25.71
N ASN A 334 -20.14 16.62 25.57
CA ASN A 334 -19.73 18.03 25.65
C ASN A 334 -18.54 18.34 24.72
N ALA A 335 -18.60 17.81 23.49
CA ALA A 335 -17.60 18.10 22.48
C ALA A 335 -17.59 19.60 22.16
N VAL A 336 -16.39 20.15 21.96
CA VAL A 336 -16.19 21.53 21.57
C VAL A 336 -15.67 21.52 20.13
N GLU A 337 -16.24 22.36 19.28
CA GLU A 337 -15.69 22.54 17.94
C GLU A 337 -14.29 23.12 18.07
N SER A 338 -13.31 22.52 17.39
CA SER A 338 -11.95 23.02 17.38
C SER A 338 -11.95 24.49 16.93
N LYS A 339 -11.20 25.33 17.65
CA LYS A 339 -11.02 26.74 17.25
C LYS A 339 -10.25 26.86 15.94
N VAL A 340 -9.47 25.84 15.60
CA VAL A 340 -8.85 25.70 14.29
C VAL A 340 -9.97 25.29 13.33
N LYS A 341 -10.13 25.97 12.20
CA LYS A 341 -11.20 25.70 11.21
C LYS A 341 -11.00 24.35 10.47
N ASP A 342 -10.69 23.29 11.19
CA ASP A 342 -10.53 21.95 10.65
C ASP A 342 -11.87 21.18 10.61
N GLY A 343 -12.94 21.72 11.21
CA GLY A 343 -14.25 21.07 11.28
C GLY A 343 -14.25 19.84 12.19
N LEU A 344 -13.19 19.67 12.98
CA LEU A 344 -13.04 18.56 13.90
C LEU A 344 -13.52 18.96 15.29
N TRP A 345 -14.05 17.98 16.00
CA TRP A 345 -14.54 18.13 17.35
C TRP A 345 -13.47 17.65 18.33
N SER A 346 -13.24 18.40 19.40
CA SER A 346 -12.33 18.01 20.46
C SER A 346 -13.05 17.79 21.79
N ILE A 347 -12.41 17.01 22.65
CA ILE A 347 -12.82 16.74 24.03
C ILE A 347 -11.59 16.83 24.94
N GLU A 348 -11.81 17.05 26.23
CA GLU A 348 -10.75 16.97 27.22
C GLU A 348 -10.17 15.55 27.30
N CYS A 349 -8.86 15.40 27.08
CA CYS A 349 -8.20 14.11 26.99
C CYS A 349 -8.39 13.20 28.21
N GLY A 350 -8.43 13.79 29.42
CA GLY A 350 -8.66 13.05 30.66
C GLY A 350 -10.01 12.35 30.73
N LYS A 351 -11.01 12.81 29.95
CA LYS A 351 -12.38 12.31 30.03
C LYS A 351 -12.66 11.11 29.14
N ILE A 352 -11.83 10.80 28.14
CA ILE A 352 -12.12 9.74 27.16
C ILE A 352 -12.42 8.40 27.85
N LYS A 353 -11.65 8.04 28.87
CA LYS A 353 -11.80 6.75 29.60
C LYS A 353 -13.05 6.68 30.47
N ASP A 354 -13.57 7.83 30.88
CA ASP A 354 -14.75 7.95 31.74
C ASP A 354 -16.05 8.01 30.93
N VAL A 355 -15.95 8.17 29.60
CA VAL A 355 -17.10 8.25 28.70
C VAL A 355 -17.57 6.83 28.37
N ASP A 356 -18.61 6.37 29.07
CA ASP A 356 -19.35 5.14 28.72
C ASP A 356 -20.27 5.40 27.51
N LEU A 357 -19.64 5.52 26.34
CA LEU A 357 -20.28 5.71 25.05
C LEU A 357 -19.94 4.55 24.13
N SER A 358 -20.96 4.02 23.45
CA SER A 358 -20.78 3.04 22.40
C SER A 358 -21.60 3.34 21.14
N LEU A 359 -20.99 3.05 20.00
CA LEU A 359 -21.59 3.11 18.67
C LEU A 359 -21.71 1.67 18.14
N ASP A 360 -22.93 1.15 18.10
CA ASP A 360 -23.28 -0.16 17.57
C ASP A 360 -23.55 -0.07 16.07
N ILE A 361 -22.81 -0.82 15.27
CA ILE A 361 -23.02 -0.95 13.83
C ILE A 361 -23.44 -2.40 13.54
N ARG A 362 -24.71 -2.56 13.18
CA ARG A 362 -25.38 -3.85 13.00
C ARG A 362 -25.63 -4.13 11.54
N PHE A 363 -24.96 -5.15 11.07
CA PHE A 363 -25.10 -5.80 9.79
C PHE A 363 -25.99 -7.04 9.92
N GLU A 364 -26.45 -7.61 8.81
CA GLU A 364 -27.20 -8.86 8.85
C GLU A 364 -26.30 -9.99 9.37
N GLY A 365 -26.52 -10.46 10.60
CA GLY A 365 -25.72 -11.52 11.22
C GLY A 365 -24.41 -11.08 11.87
N LEU A 366 -24.08 -9.79 11.86
CA LEU A 366 -22.84 -9.25 12.45
C LEU A 366 -23.12 -7.96 13.21
N ASN A 367 -22.61 -7.84 14.44
CA ASN A 367 -22.68 -6.61 15.22
C ASN A 367 -21.28 -6.18 15.64
N ILE A 368 -20.82 -5.01 15.20
CA ILE A 368 -19.54 -4.41 15.60
C ILE A 368 -19.85 -3.21 16.48
N THR A 369 -19.36 -3.24 17.72
CA THR A 369 -19.52 -2.16 18.70
C THR A 369 -18.20 -1.41 18.84
N LEU A 370 -18.25 -0.10 18.68
CA LEU A 370 -17.13 0.83 18.92
C LEU A 370 -17.34 1.52 20.27
N THR A 371 -16.30 1.66 21.07
CA THR A 371 -16.31 2.45 22.31
C THR A 371 -15.75 3.85 22.06
N ALA A 372 -15.88 4.75 23.04
CA ALA A 372 -15.29 6.09 22.97
C ALA A 372 -13.80 6.08 22.56
N GLU A 373 -13.00 5.15 23.10
CA GLU A 373 -11.57 5.02 22.78
C GLU A 373 -11.28 4.66 21.31
N ASP A 374 -12.28 4.14 20.59
CA ASP A 374 -12.09 3.70 19.20
C ASP A 374 -12.18 4.85 18.19
N PHE A 375 -12.88 5.94 18.51
CA PHE A 375 -13.00 7.13 17.64
C PHE A 375 -12.72 8.44 18.37
N MET A 376 -12.31 8.42 19.64
CA MET A 376 -11.76 9.58 20.35
C MET A 376 -10.28 9.32 20.61
N VAL A 377 -9.41 9.98 19.84
CA VAL A 377 -7.99 9.65 19.80
C VAL A 377 -7.17 10.84 20.26
N LYS A 378 -6.18 10.57 21.11
CA LYS A 378 -5.11 11.49 21.46
C LYS A 378 -4.23 11.71 20.22
N VAL A 379 -4.11 12.95 19.80
CA VAL A 379 -3.27 13.35 18.68
C VAL A 379 -2.28 14.42 19.14
N PRO A 380 -1.07 14.48 18.56
CA PRO A 380 -0.16 15.59 18.80
C PRO A 380 -0.83 16.92 18.42
N LYS A 381 -0.67 17.95 19.25
CA LYS A 381 -1.10 19.31 18.89
C LYS A 381 -0.38 19.74 17.60
N PRO A 382 -1.08 20.37 16.64
CA PRO A 382 -0.46 20.93 15.43
C PRO A 382 0.69 21.87 15.79
N SER A 383 1.86 21.69 15.16
CA SER A 383 3.08 22.46 15.48
C SER A 383 2.99 23.95 15.12
N ASN A 384 1.94 24.36 14.40
CA ASN A 384 1.69 25.73 13.96
C ASN A 384 0.88 26.56 14.96
N VAL A 385 0.40 25.98 16.06
CA VAL A 385 -0.14 26.75 17.18
C VAL A 385 1.06 27.30 17.94
N VAL A 386 1.37 28.58 17.74
CA VAL A 386 2.36 29.32 18.54
C VAL A 386 1.98 29.10 19.99
N GLN A 387 2.72 28.23 20.68
CA GLN A 387 2.52 28.02 22.10
C GLN A 387 2.82 29.36 22.75
N GLU A 388 1.80 29.95 23.38
CA GLU A 388 2.05 31.08 24.27
C GLU A 388 2.98 30.54 25.36
N GLU A 389 4.24 31.00 25.33
CA GLU A 389 5.28 30.63 26.28
C GLU A 389 4.78 30.94 27.70
N GLY A 390 4.23 29.97 28.41
CA GLY A 390 3.67 30.26 29.73
C GLY A 390 3.07 29.09 30.49
N GLU A 391 2.47 28.12 29.83
CA GLU A 391 1.80 27.01 30.53
C GLU A 391 2.34 25.69 30.03
N GLY A 392 2.83 24.85 30.96
CA GLY A 392 3.33 23.49 30.71
C GLY A 392 2.20 22.52 30.34
N GLU A 393 1.32 22.94 29.45
CA GLU A 393 0.15 22.18 29.01
C GLU A 393 0.56 21.02 28.12
N GLU A 394 -0.13 19.90 28.36
CA GLU A 394 0.01 18.66 27.62
C GLU A 394 0.01 18.93 26.10
N ASN A 395 1.04 18.40 25.42
CA ASN A 395 1.23 18.52 23.96
C ASN A 395 0.21 17.70 23.13
N GLU A 396 -0.86 17.23 23.77
CA GLU A 396 -1.87 16.36 23.18
C GLU A 396 -3.20 17.11 23.05
N ASP A 397 -3.86 16.92 21.92
CA ASP A 397 -5.25 17.28 21.68
C ASP A 397 -6.04 15.97 21.54
N CYS A 398 -7.31 15.97 21.95
CA CYS A 398 -8.13 14.78 21.86
C CYS A 398 -9.29 15.01 20.92
N ARG A 399 -9.19 14.36 19.76
CA ARG A 399 -10.10 14.58 18.63
C ARG A 399 -11.11 13.46 18.50
N ILE A 400 -12.32 13.84 18.13
CA ILE A 400 -13.43 12.94 17.82
C ILE A 400 -13.43 12.73 16.31
N PHE A 401 -13.18 11.48 15.88
CA PHE A 401 -13.17 11.04 14.50
C PHE A 401 -14.57 10.64 14.02
N LEU A 402 -15.54 11.53 14.26
CA LEU A 402 -16.91 11.43 13.76
C LEU A 402 -17.23 12.72 13.01
N GLU A 403 -17.93 12.60 11.89
CA GLU A 403 -18.36 13.75 11.10
C GLU A 403 -19.75 13.56 10.51
N SER A 404 -20.30 14.62 9.93
CA SER A 404 -21.62 14.56 9.30
C SER A 404 -21.49 13.93 7.93
N SER A 405 -22.28 12.89 7.66
CA SER A 405 -22.35 12.30 6.32
C SER A 405 -22.87 13.31 5.28
N GLU A 406 -23.66 14.30 5.71
CA GLU A 406 -24.25 15.33 4.85
C GLU A 406 -23.23 16.37 4.36
N GLN A 407 -22.01 16.38 4.91
CA GLN A 407 -20.93 17.27 4.46
C GLN A 407 -20.11 16.66 3.33
N ASN A 408 -20.32 15.38 3.01
CA ASN A 408 -19.50 14.65 2.06
C ASN A 408 -20.37 14.08 0.92
N ASP A 409 -20.52 14.88 -0.13
CA ASP A 409 -21.30 14.52 -1.32
C ASP A 409 -20.63 13.43 -2.18
N ASP A 410 -19.34 13.15 -1.95
CA ASP A 410 -18.56 12.19 -2.76
C ASP A 410 -19.10 10.76 -2.67
N TYR A 411 -19.74 10.42 -1.55
CA TYR A 411 -20.26 9.09 -1.27
C TYR A 411 -21.69 8.86 -1.76
N GLY A 412 -22.27 9.83 -2.48
CA GLY A 412 -23.54 9.71 -3.20
C GLY A 412 -24.72 9.34 -2.30
N VAL A 413 -25.24 8.12 -2.45
CA VAL A 413 -26.46 7.66 -1.75
C VAL A 413 -26.19 7.10 -0.35
N ALA A 414 -24.94 6.98 0.07
CA ALA A 414 -24.59 6.49 1.40
C ALA A 414 -24.98 7.51 2.48
N THR A 415 -25.73 7.09 3.49
CA THR A 415 -26.02 7.93 4.67
C THR A 415 -25.05 7.67 5.82
N VAL A 416 -24.25 6.61 5.71
CA VAL A 416 -23.19 6.26 6.65
C VAL A 416 -21.96 5.83 5.84
N TYR A 417 -20.78 6.32 6.21
CA TYR A 417 -19.51 5.76 5.73
C TYR A 417 -18.62 5.38 6.91
N LEU A 418 -18.02 4.22 6.79
CA LEU A 418 -17.24 3.58 7.84
C LEU A 418 -15.76 3.70 7.51
N GLY A 419 -15.10 4.67 8.17
CA GLY A 419 -13.67 4.92 8.01
C GLY A 419 -12.77 4.11 8.94
N ILE A 420 -11.56 4.63 9.16
CA ILE A 420 -10.48 4.02 9.94
C ILE A 420 -10.94 3.55 11.34
N PRO A 421 -11.69 4.33 12.15
CA PRO A 421 -12.13 3.88 13.47
C PRO A 421 -12.93 2.56 13.43
N PHE A 422 -13.81 2.42 12.44
CA PHE A 422 -14.55 1.17 12.23
C PHE A 422 -13.64 0.05 11.72
N LEU A 423 -12.78 0.35 10.75
CA LEU A 423 -11.86 -0.60 10.14
C LEU A 423 -10.84 -1.18 11.14
N ARG A 424 -10.57 -0.50 12.24
CA ARG A 424 -9.79 -1.07 13.34
C ARG A 424 -10.54 -2.15 14.12
N LYS A 425 -11.87 -2.16 14.12
CA LYS A 425 -12.67 -3.26 14.73
C LYS A 425 -13.20 -4.26 13.72
N ALA A 426 -12.99 -4.02 12.44
CA ALA A 426 -13.47 -4.86 11.36
C ALA A 426 -12.29 -5.48 10.59
N TYR A 427 -12.41 -6.76 10.25
CA TYR A 427 -11.57 -7.36 9.22
C TYR A 427 -12.38 -7.38 7.93
N VAL A 428 -11.84 -6.78 6.87
CA VAL A 428 -12.58 -6.59 5.61
C VAL A 428 -11.87 -7.33 4.49
N TRP A 429 -12.60 -8.11 3.70
CA TRP A 429 -12.15 -8.71 2.45
C TRP A 429 -12.95 -8.14 1.29
N THR A 430 -12.26 -7.62 0.29
CA THR A 430 -12.83 -7.06 -0.94
C THR A 430 -12.45 -7.95 -2.10
N ASP A 431 -13.44 -8.43 -2.86
CA ASP A 431 -13.28 -9.27 -4.04
C ASP A 431 -13.90 -8.58 -5.26
N TYR A 432 -13.07 -7.96 -6.09
CA TYR A 432 -13.53 -7.31 -7.32
C TYR A 432 -13.95 -8.28 -8.40
N GLN A 433 -13.38 -9.48 -8.38
CA GLN A 433 -13.69 -10.50 -9.38
C GLN A 433 -15.10 -11.05 -9.19
N ASN A 434 -15.52 -11.24 -7.94
CA ASN A 434 -16.83 -11.76 -7.58
C ASN A 434 -17.82 -10.67 -7.12
N ASN A 435 -17.43 -9.39 -7.13
CA ASN A 435 -18.20 -8.26 -6.63
C ASN A 435 -18.69 -8.49 -5.20
N GLN A 436 -17.79 -8.83 -4.28
CA GLN A 436 -18.13 -9.18 -2.90
C GLN A 436 -17.31 -8.38 -1.88
N THR A 437 -17.96 -7.91 -0.83
CA THR A 437 -17.29 -7.43 0.40
C THR A 437 -17.66 -8.35 1.53
N SER A 438 -16.68 -8.89 2.24
CA SER A 438 -16.88 -9.67 3.45
C SER A 438 -16.36 -8.93 4.66
N ILE A 439 -17.10 -8.98 5.76
CA ILE A 439 -16.79 -8.26 7.00
C ILE A 439 -16.86 -9.24 8.16
N ALA A 440 -15.88 -9.18 9.03
CA ALA A 440 -15.85 -9.89 10.31
C ALA A 440 -15.36 -8.97 11.42
N LYS A 441 -15.45 -9.40 12.69
CA LYS A 441 -14.80 -8.69 13.79
C LYS A 441 -13.29 -8.92 13.71
N SER A 442 -12.52 -7.84 13.80
CA SER A 442 -11.06 -7.90 13.88
C SER A 442 -10.61 -8.39 15.27
N LYS A 443 -9.57 -9.21 15.30
CA LYS A 443 -8.81 -9.53 16.52
C LYS A 443 -7.62 -8.59 16.59
N GLN A 444 -7.63 -7.67 17.54
CA GLN A 444 -6.55 -6.69 17.70
C GLN A 444 -5.30 -7.31 18.33
N ARG A 445 -4.13 -6.75 18.02
CA ARG A 445 -2.82 -7.16 18.56
C ARG A 445 -2.46 -8.62 18.30
N VAL A 446 -2.87 -9.13 17.13
CA VAL A 446 -2.53 -10.48 16.70
C VAL A 446 -1.21 -10.46 15.94
N THR A 447 -0.21 -11.17 16.47
CA THR A 447 1.11 -11.36 15.84
C THR A 447 1.19 -12.62 15.00
N ASN A 448 0.33 -13.61 15.27
CA ASN A 448 0.32 -14.87 14.52
C ASN A 448 -0.40 -14.67 13.19
N SER A 449 0.20 -15.10 12.09
CA SER A 449 -0.40 -15.01 10.77
C SER A 449 -0.59 -16.40 10.15
N THR A 450 -1.75 -16.63 9.55
CA THR A 450 -2.01 -17.83 8.75
C THR A 450 -2.79 -17.42 7.52
N LEU A 451 -2.04 -17.26 6.42
CA LEU A 451 -2.54 -16.73 5.17
C LEU A 451 -3.09 -17.86 4.31
N VAL A 452 -4.37 -17.73 3.97
CA VAL A 452 -5.11 -18.69 3.14
C VAL A 452 -5.45 -17.99 1.82
N PRO A 453 -4.95 -18.50 0.67
CA PRO A 453 -5.33 -17.99 -0.64
C PRO A 453 -6.83 -18.17 -0.91
N ILE A 454 -7.44 -17.14 -1.51
CA ILE A 454 -8.84 -17.19 -1.93
C ILE A 454 -8.91 -17.82 -3.32
N SER A 455 -9.77 -18.83 -3.45
CA SER A 455 -10.09 -19.45 -4.73
C SER A 455 -10.70 -18.42 -5.69
N SER A 456 -10.38 -18.54 -6.99
CA SER A 456 -11.01 -17.77 -8.08
C SER A 456 -12.54 -17.72 -8.05
N ALA A 457 -13.19 -18.72 -7.42
CA ALA A 457 -14.65 -18.78 -7.22
C ALA A 457 -15.15 -17.98 -6.00
N GLY A 458 -14.26 -17.24 -5.32
CA GLY A 458 -14.58 -16.34 -4.22
C GLY A 458 -14.48 -16.98 -2.83
N ILE A 459 -14.84 -16.17 -1.84
CA ILE A 459 -14.68 -16.52 -0.42
C ILE A 459 -15.57 -17.69 -0.01
N PHE A 460 -16.80 -17.76 -0.51
CA PHE A 460 -17.74 -18.85 -0.20
C PHE A 460 -17.24 -20.21 -0.67
N TYR A 461 -16.55 -20.27 -1.82
CA TYR A 461 -15.95 -21.52 -2.27
C TYR A 461 -14.75 -21.93 -1.39
N THR A 462 -14.04 -20.95 -0.85
CA THR A 462 -12.83 -21.17 -0.05
C THR A 462 -13.15 -21.62 1.37
N PHE A 463 -14.15 -21.00 2.01
CA PHE A 463 -14.47 -21.23 3.42
C PHE A 463 -15.89 -21.74 3.69
N GLY A 464 -16.74 -21.82 2.67
CA GLY A 464 -18.16 -22.08 2.85
C GLY A 464 -18.91 -20.85 3.35
N ASP A 465 -20.16 -21.06 3.77
CA ASP A 465 -20.95 -20.01 4.41
C ASP A 465 -20.52 -19.83 5.88
N GLN A 466 -19.83 -18.74 6.17
CA GLN A 466 -19.29 -18.43 7.49
C GLN A 466 -20.26 -17.61 8.37
N ARG A 467 -21.49 -17.35 7.91
CA ARG A 467 -22.46 -16.49 8.62
C ARG A 467 -22.96 -17.06 9.96
N TYR A 468 -22.79 -18.35 10.18
CA TYR A 468 -23.29 -19.05 11.37
C TYR A 468 -22.17 -19.57 12.30
N GLY A 469 -20.91 -19.22 12.02
CA GLY A 469 -19.79 -19.64 12.85
C GLY A 469 -19.82 -19.02 14.24
N SER A 470 -19.38 -19.76 15.25
CA SER A 470 -19.23 -19.24 16.62
C SER A 470 -17.98 -18.34 16.71
N PRO A 471 -17.98 -17.24 17.49
CA PRO A 471 -16.81 -16.36 17.62
C PRO A 471 -15.51 -17.06 18.06
N ASP A 472 -15.64 -18.12 18.86
CA ASP A 472 -14.52 -18.92 19.36
C ASP A 472 -14.14 -20.10 18.45
N GLU A 473 -14.88 -20.31 17.36
CA GLU A 473 -14.62 -21.38 16.41
C GLU A 473 -13.38 -21.06 15.56
N GLU A 474 -12.51 -22.05 15.42
CA GLU A 474 -11.34 -21.95 14.56
C GLU A 474 -11.79 -21.98 13.10
N VAL A 475 -11.40 -20.95 12.34
CA VAL A 475 -11.65 -20.90 10.91
C VAL A 475 -10.80 -21.97 10.22
N ARG A 476 -11.44 -22.81 9.41
CA ARG A 476 -10.75 -23.81 8.59
C ARG A 476 -11.18 -23.65 7.13
N PRO A 477 -10.23 -23.63 6.16
CA PRO A 477 -10.60 -23.67 4.76
C PRO A 477 -11.37 -24.97 4.47
N LEU A 478 -12.33 -24.90 3.55
CA LEU A 478 -12.91 -26.13 3.00
C LEU A 478 -11.77 -26.88 2.31
N PHE A 479 -11.61 -28.16 2.62
CA PHE A 479 -10.60 -29.02 2.01
C PHE A 479 -10.57 -28.77 0.50
N GLY A 480 -9.46 -28.21 0.02
CA GLY A 480 -9.32 -27.87 -1.40
C GLY A 480 -9.51 -29.14 -2.24
N PRO A 481 -9.94 -29.00 -3.50
CA PRO A 481 -10.11 -30.14 -4.42
C PRO A 481 -8.81 -30.91 -4.72
N SER A 482 -7.67 -30.60 -4.07
CA SER A 482 -6.45 -31.42 -4.12
C SER A 482 -6.52 -32.71 -3.30
N ASP A 483 -7.46 -32.84 -2.35
CA ASP A 483 -7.64 -34.07 -1.54
C ASP A 483 -8.79 -34.97 -2.01
N TYR A 484 -9.55 -34.55 -3.03
CA TYR A 484 -10.28 -35.51 -3.84
C TYR A 484 -9.29 -36.19 -4.77
N GLY A 485 -8.59 -37.18 -4.22
CA GLY A 485 -8.02 -38.25 -5.03
C GLY A 485 -9.05 -38.72 -6.05
N PRO A 486 -8.65 -39.03 -7.30
CA PRO A 486 -9.58 -39.32 -8.36
C PRO A 486 -10.49 -40.47 -7.93
N ILE A 487 -11.79 -40.19 -7.80
CA ILE A 487 -12.81 -41.22 -7.63
C ILE A 487 -12.72 -42.10 -8.88
N SER A 488 -12.20 -43.30 -8.65
CA SER A 488 -11.98 -44.33 -9.64
C SER A 488 -13.29 -44.77 -10.28
N THR A 489 -13.39 -44.64 -11.60
CA THR A 489 -14.04 -45.62 -12.49
C THR A 489 -13.55 -45.46 -13.92
N ILE A 490 -12.24 -45.62 -14.17
CA ILE A 490 -11.76 -46.05 -15.49
C ILE A 490 -10.65 -47.09 -15.28
N SER A 491 -10.90 -48.26 -15.86
CA SER A 491 -10.09 -49.46 -16.00
C SER A 491 -8.57 -49.28 -16.08
N ASP A 492 -7.86 -50.13 -15.34
CA ASP A 492 -6.51 -50.67 -15.56
C ASP A 492 -5.65 -50.00 -16.65
N PHE A 493 -4.75 -49.11 -16.22
CA PHE A 493 -3.44 -48.97 -16.85
C PHE A 493 -2.37 -48.99 -15.76
N SER A 494 -1.75 -50.15 -15.57
CA SER A 494 -0.51 -50.28 -14.82
C SER A 494 0.60 -49.56 -15.58
N PHE A 495 1.05 -48.42 -15.07
CA PHE A 495 2.35 -47.89 -15.47
C PHE A 495 3.43 -48.78 -14.83
N ASP A 496 3.96 -49.68 -15.65
CA ASP A 496 5.19 -50.40 -15.34
C ASP A 496 6.30 -49.40 -15.01
N LYS A 497 6.98 -49.63 -13.89
CA LYS A 497 8.22 -48.92 -13.52
C LYS A 497 9.16 -48.92 -14.74
N PRO A 498 9.70 -47.77 -15.16
CA PRO A 498 10.65 -47.77 -16.26
C PRO A 498 11.83 -48.68 -15.90
N SER A 499 12.12 -49.64 -16.77
CA SER A 499 13.22 -50.57 -16.52
C SER A 499 14.52 -49.79 -16.34
N MET A 500 15.31 -50.12 -15.32
CA MET A 500 16.62 -49.51 -15.03
C MET A 500 17.55 -49.44 -16.26
N LYS A 501 17.31 -50.25 -17.30
CA LYS A 501 18.05 -50.20 -18.57
C LYS A 501 17.86 -48.89 -19.35
N MET A 502 16.70 -48.23 -19.23
CA MET A 502 16.42 -46.98 -19.95
C MET A 502 17.13 -45.76 -19.31
N ILE A 503 17.24 -45.74 -17.98
CA ILE A 503 17.96 -44.69 -17.24
C ILE A 503 19.49 -44.81 -17.46
N ILE A 504 19.99 -46.05 -17.53
CA ILE A 504 21.40 -46.33 -17.85
C ILE A 504 21.71 -45.98 -19.32
N GLY A 505 20.76 -46.20 -20.24
CA GLY A 505 20.92 -45.83 -21.65
C GLY A 505 21.04 -44.32 -21.89
N ALA A 506 20.21 -43.52 -21.20
CA ALA A 506 20.21 -42.06 -21.36
C ALA A 506 21.49 -41.40 -20.80
N THR A 507 22.04 -41.94 -19.71
CA THR A 507 23.27 -41.41 -19.10
C THR A 507 24.52 -41.71 -19.94
N ILE A 508 24.61 -42.91 -20.56
CA ILE A 508 25.71 -43.26 -21.45
C ILE A 508 25.69 -42.41 -22.73
N ALA A 509 24.51 -42.16 -23.30
CA ALA A 509 24.37 -41.29 -24.46
C ALA A 509 24.77 -39.83 -24.17
N GLY A 510 24.37 -39.29 -23.01
CA GLY A 510 24.75 -37.94 -22.58
C GLY A 510 26.26 -37.77 -22.39
N ALA A 511 26.92 -38.77 -21.78
CA ALA A 511 28.37 -38.74 -21.59
C ALA A 511 29.14 -38.77 -22.93
N ALA A 512 28.69 -39.57 -23.90
CA ALA A 512 29.33 -39.64 -25.22
C ALA A 512 29.27 -38.31 -25.98
N VAL A 513 28.12 -37.61 -25.91
CA VAL A 513 27.93 -36.29 -26.55
C VAL A 513 28.84 -35.24 -25.91
N LEU A 514 28.90 -35.17 -24.58
CA LEU A 514 29.77 -34.21 -23.88
C LEU A 514 31.25 -34.46 -24.17
N THR A 515 31.66 -35.71 -24.31
CA THR A 515 33.04 -36.06 -24.68
C THR A 515 33.36 -35.62 -26.10
N ALA A 516 32.44 -35.81 -27.05
CA ALA A 516 32.61 -35.37 -28.44
C ALA A 516 32.69 -33.84 -28.56
N VAL A 517 31.86 -33.10 -27.80
CA VAL A 517 31.90 -31.64 -27.74
C VAL A 517 33.22 -31.14 -27.14
N GLY A 518 33.70 -31.77 -26.06
CA GLY A 518 34.97 -31.43 -25.45
C GLY A 518 36.17 -31.61 -26.40
N VAL A 519 36.18 -32.70 -27.17
CA VAL A 519 37.21 -32.95 -28.20
C VAL A 519 37.13 -31.92 -29.33
N LEU A 520 35.92 -31.56 -29.77
CA LEU A 520 35.73 -30.55 -30.82
C LEU A 520 36.25 -29.18 -30.40
N VAL A 521 35.94 -28.74 -29.18
CA VAL A 521 36.42 -27.47 -28.62
C VAL A 521 37.95 -27.47 -28.49
N LEU A 522 38.54 -28.58 -28.05
CA LEU A 522 39.99 -28.72 -27.95
C LEU A 522 40.68 -28.61 -29.33
N VAL A 523 40.10 -29.21 -30.36
CA VAL A 523 40.61 -29.13 -31.74
C VAL A 523 40.50 -27.71 -32.30
N VAL A 524 39.41 -27.00 -32.01
CA VAL A 524 39.22 -25.59 -32.41
C VAL A 524 40.21 -24.67 -31.70
N LEU A 525 40.49 -24.90 -30.41
CA LEU A 525 41.45 -24.09 -29.65
C LEU A 525 42.91 -24.34 -30.04
N LEU A 526 43.25 -25.54 -30.52
CA LEU A 526 44.60 -25.88 -31.01
C LEU A 526 44.80 -25.55 -32.49
N GLY A 527 43.72 -25.35 -33.25
CA GLY A 527 43.73 -25.06 -34.69
C GLY A 527 43.80 -23.56 -35.01
N GLY A 528 44.96 -22.94 -34.80
CA GLY A 528 45.38 -21.70 -35.46
C GLY A 528 44.67 -20.41 -35.01
N ARG A 529 45.40 -19.54 -34.32
CA ARG A 529 44.98 -18.15 -34.09
C ARG A 529 45.10 -17.35 -35.39
N PRO A 530 44.02 -16.81 -35.97
CA PRO A 530 44.14 -15.73 -36.95
C PRO A 530 44.67 -14.47 -36.25
N GLU A 531 45.62 -13.79 -36.88
CA GLU A 531 46.16 -12.51 -36.42
C GLU A 531 45.03 -11.46 -36.31
N VAL A 532 44.93 -10.86 -35.13
CA VAL A 532 43.97 -9.79 -34.83
C VAL A 532 44.47 -8.48 -35.47
N PRO A 533 43.69 -7.80 -36.31
CA PRO A 533 44.05 -6.48 -36.82
C PRO A 533 44.13 -5.47 -35.68
N GLN A 534 45.22 -4.70 -35.63
CA GLN A 534 45.37 -3.62 -34.65
C GLN A 534 44.32 -2.53 -34.88
N VAL A 535 43.57 -2.22 -33.83
CA VAL A 535 42.61 -1.11 -33.80
C VAL A 535 43.38 0.21 -33.60
N PRO A 536 43.12 1.27 -34.39
CA PRO A 536 43.75 2.57 -34.20
C PRO A 536 43.28 3.25 -32.89
N PRO A 537 44.11 4.11 -32.29
CA PRO A 537 43.81 4.76 -31.01
C PRO A 537 42.60 5.70 -31.11
N VAL A 538 41.72 5.59 -30.12
CA VAL A 538 40.56 6.46 -29.91
C VAL A 538 41.05 7.84 -29.44
N PRO A 539 40.57 8.96 -30.02
CA PRO A 539 40.91 10.29 -29.54
C PRO A 539 40.28 10.54 -28.16
N GLU A 540 41.05 11.12 -27.25
CA GLU A 540 40.60 11.57 -25.93
C GLU A 540 39.45 12.57 -26.07
N LEU A 541 38.27 12.20 -25.57
CA LEU A 541 37.17 13.14 -25.34
C LEU A 541 37.52 13.99 -24.11
N GLY A 542 37.66 15.29 -24.36
CA GLY A 542 37.92 16.31 -23.36
C GLY A 542 36.90 16.29 -22.22
N GLY A 543 37.41 16.58 -21.02
CA GLY A 543 36.70 16.48 -19.76
C GLY A 543 35.44 17.34 -19.70
N ALA A 544 34.36 16.71 -19.23
CA ALA A 544 33.30 17.42 -18.54
C ALA A 544 33.79 17.68 -17.11
N GLU A 545 33.89 18.95 -16.75
CA GLU A 545 34.18 19.42 -15.39
C GLU A 545 33.14 18.83 -14.42
N ARG A 546 33.64 18.12 -13.40
CA ARG A 546 32.87 17.82 -12.19
C ARG A 546 32.61 19.14 -11.48
N CYS A 547 31.35 19.54 -11.37
CA CYS A 547 30.94 20.49 -10.34
C CYS A 547 30.93 19.76 -8.99
N GLU A 548 32.07 19.74 -8.32
CA GLU A 548 32.14 19.50 -6.87
C GLU A 548 31.57 20.74 -6.17
N LEU A 549 30.42 20.61 -5.52
CA LEU A 549 29.91 21.61 -4.59
C LEU A 549 30.64 21.46 -3.26
N ASN A 550 31.39 22.50 -2.91
CA ASN A 550 31.98 22.68 -1.58
C ASN A 550 30.88 22.65 -0.51
N ALA A 551 31.02 21.75 0.45
CA ALA A 551 30.32 21.80 1.72
C ALA A 551 30.98 22.87 2.59
N ASP A 552 30.50 24.12 2.51
CA ASP A 552 30.83 25.16 3.48
C ASP A 552 29.76 26.27 3.45
N HIS A 553 28.63 26.02 4.11
CA HIS A 553 27.80 27.09 4.64
C HIS A 553 27.48 26.80 6.10
N GLY A 554 28.35 27.35 6.94
CA GLY A 554 28.11 27.52 8.36
C GLY A 554 26.86 28.34 8.62
N TRP A 555 26.20 27.98 9.71
CA TRP A 555 25.08 28.65 10.30
C TRP A 555 25.45 30.11 10.60
N SER A 556 24.73 31.07 10.01
CA SER A 556 24.74 32.45 10.49
C SER A 556 23.61 32.62 11.51
N GLU A 557 23.99 32.72 12.78
CA GLU A 557 23.14 33.30 13.83
C GLU A 557 22.70 34.70 13.41
N VAL A 558 21.40 34.94 13.36
CA VAL A 558 20.84 36.29 13.29
C VAL A 558 20.82 36.83 14.72
N VAL A 559 21.76 37.72 15.01
CA VAL A 559 21.83 38.53 16.23
C VAL A 559 20.64 39.49 16.27
N GLY A 560 20.04 39.58 17.46
CA GLY A 560 18.80 40.31 17.74
C GLY A 560 18.81 41.79 17.37
N SER A 561 17.67 42.27 16.88
CA SER A 561 17.34 43.69 16.81
C SER A 561 16.71 44.13 18.11
N GLU A 562 17.39 45.04 18.80
CA GLU A 562 16.94 45.76 19.98
C GLU A 562 15.64 46.54 19.73
N GLY A 563 14.90 46.73 20.82
CA GLY A 563 13.54 47.25 20.84
C GLY A 563 13.37 48.71 20.41
N GLY A 564 12.39 48.93 19.54
CA GLY A 564 11.77 50.23 19.32
C GLY A 564 10.58 50.42 20.27
N LYS A 565 10.75 51.27 21.28
CA LYS A 565 9.65 51.84 22.08
C LYS A 565 8.71 52.62 21.17
N PHE A 566 7.45 52.19 21.08
CA PHE A 566 6.38 53.03 20.54
C PHE A 566 5.91 53.99 21.63
N GLN A 567 6.17 55.28 21.42
CA GLN A 567 5.70 56.38 22.25
C GLN A 567 4.34 56.82 21.68
N GLY A 568 3.27 56.61 22.44
CA GLY A 568 1.95 57.15 22.11
C GLY A 568 1.94 58.66 22.30
N SER A 569 1.57 59.38 21.25
CA SER A 569 1.13 60.77 21.35
C SER A 569 -0.38 60.78 21.53
N ASP A 570 -0.80 61.03 22.78
CA ASP A 570 -2.03 61.75 23.09
C ASP A 570 -1.96 63.10 22.38
N ASP A 571 -2.96 63.41 21.56
CA ASP A 571 -3.40 64.77 21.27
C ASP A 571 -4.88 64.70 20.92
N GLY A 572 -5.71 64.94 21.93
CA GLY A 572 -7.09 65.36 21.70
C GLY A 572 -7.14 66.87 21.54
N GLU A 573 -7.93 67.37 20.59
CA GLU A 573 -8.82 68.53 20.78
C GLU A 573 -9.75 68.74 19.57
N ASN A 574 -11.00 69.09 19.92
CA ASN A 574 -12.21 69.45 19.14
C ASN A 574 -13.11 68.34 18.58
#